data_AF-A0A6I6F628-F1
#
_entry.id   AF-A0A6I6F628-F1
#
_cell.length_a   1.000
_cell.length_b   1.000
_cell.length_c   1.000
_cell.angle_alpha   90.00
_cell.angle_beta   90.00
_cell.angle_gamma   90.00
#
_symmetry.space_group_name_H-M   'P 1'
#
loop_
_entity.id
_entity.type
_entity.pdbx_description
1 polymer ?
#
loop_
_entity_poly.entity_id
_entity_poly.type
_entity_poly.pdbx_seq_one_letter_code
_entity_poly.pdbx_strand_id
1 'polypeptide(L)'
;MNTKLNRLFQVLLSISFALIIIVSASKFTLNFRSLYYYDIDYLKIESMSNLSINEIKKNYDYVIDYLNEDKNIEFKLPSLPSSKYGVVHFKEVKNIFDLLDKLLVICIIISVISIFLIEKNILILKHVSTALFAIPLIIMGAFLINFDASFTIFHKVFFRNDYWIFDPNYDPIINILPQEFFFHAVILILSIVILVSILLRIIYFKLNKKEAVSVEVSFQNKNLQL
;
A
#
# COMPACT_ATOMS: atom_id res chain seq x y z
N MET A 1 -20.78 -22.27 -15.44
CA MET A 1 -20.68 -22.28 -13.96
C MET A 1 -22.00 -21.79 -13.37
N ASN A 2 -22.49 -22.30 -12.22
CA ASN A 2 -23.73 -21.79 -11.61
C ASN A 2 -23.58 -20.28 -11.27
N THR A 3 -24.64 -19.49 -11.48
CA THR A 3 -24.68 -18.03 -11.27
C THR A 3 -24.21 -17.59 -9.88
N LYS A 4 -24.52 -18.35 -8.82
CA LYS A 4 -24.04 -18.06 -7.46
C LYS A 4 -22.53 -18.21 -7.35
N LEU A 5 -21.97 -19.28 -7.91
CA LEU A 5 -20.54 -19.55 -7.91
C LEU A 5 -19.77 -18.51 -8.75
N ASN A 6 -20.35 -18.06 -9.86
CA ASN A 6 -19.81 -16.95 -10.66
C ASN A 6 -19.74 -15.64 -9.89
N ARG A 7 -20.81 -15.27 -9.18
CA ARG A 7 -20.81 -14.06 -8.34
C ARG A 7 -19.77 -14.13 -7.23
N LEU A 8 -19.61 -15.29 -6.59
CA LEU A 8 -18.60 -15.48 -5.55
C LEU A 8 -17.18 -15.19 -6.08
N PHE A 9 -16.79 -15.82 -7.19
CA PHE A 9 -15.46 -15.61 -7.76
C PHE A 9 -15.25 -14.18 -8.28
N GLN A 10 -16.28 -13.48 -8.74
CA GLN A 10 -16.19 -12.06 -9.11
C GLN A 10 -15.93 -11.16 -7.89
N VAL A 11 -16.57 -11.44 -6.76
CA VAL A 11 -16.33 -10.71 -5.49
C VAL A 11 -14.91 -10.99 -4.99
N LEU A 12 -14.50 -12.26 -4.97
CA LEU A 12 -13.14 -12.65 -4.56
C LEU A 12 -12.08 -11.97 -5.44
N LEU A 13 -12.24 -12.03 -6.76
CA LEU A 13 -11.35 -11.36 -7.70
C LEU A 13 -11.28 -9.85 -7.44
N SER A 14 -12.42 -9.23 -7.15
CA SER A 14 -12.47 -7.78 -6.91
C SER A 14 -11.72 -7.38 -5.63
N ILE A 15 -11.93 -8.14 -4.55
CA ILE A 15 -11.24 -7.93 -3.28
C ILE A 15 -9.75 -8.19 -3.43
N SER A 16 -9.36 -9.30 -4.08
CA SER A 16 -7.96 -9.64 -4.30
C SER A 16 -7.24 -8.59 -5.13
N PHE A 17 -7.84 -8.05 -6.20
CA PHE A 17 -7.24 -6.96 -6.96
C PHE A 17 -7.08 -5.68 -6.14
N ALA A 18 -8.08 -5.34 -5.32
CA ALA A 18 -7.99 -4.18 -4.46
C ALA A 18 -6.83 -4.31 -3.45
N LEU A 19 -6.70 -5.47 -2.82
CA LEU A 19 -5.61 -5.76 -1.89
C LEU A 19 -4.24 -5.76 -2.58
N ILE A 20 -4.13 -6.34 -3.79
CA ILE A 20 -2.89 -6.29 -4.59
C ILE A 20 -2.46 -4.84 -4.80
N ILE A 21 -3.37 -3.97 -5.24
CA ILE A 21 -3.05 -2.57 -5.51
C ILE A 21 -2.60 -1.83 -4.25
N ILE A 22 -3.31 -2.00 -3.13
CA ILE A 22 -2.97 -1.35 -1.86
C ILE A 22 -1.61 -1.84 -1.35
N VAL A 23 -1.40 -3.17 -1.30
CA VAL A 23 -0.15 -3.75 -0.80
C VAL A 23 1.03 -3.36 -1.70
N SER A 24 0.85 -3.40 -3.03
CA SER A 24 1.88 -2.97 -3.97
C SER A 24 2.20 -1.47 -3.84
N ALA A 25 1.21 -0.60 -3.61
CA ALA A 25 1.46 0.83 -3.36
C ALA A 25 2.25 1.06 -2.07
N SER A 26 1.92 0.33 -1.00
CA SER A 26 2.66 0.36 0.27
C SER A 26 4.10 -0.15 0.12
N LYS A 27 4.31 -1.30 -0.55
CA LYS A 27 5.66 -1.85 -0.79
C LYS A 27 6.48 -0.96 -1.73
N PHE A 28 5.85 -0.37 -2.74
CA PHE A 28 6.50 0.62 -3.60
C PHE A 28 6.97 1.82 -2.76
N THR A 29 6.09 2.38 -1.92
CA THR A 29 6.41 3.54 -1.08
C THR A 29 7.53 3.23 -0.08
N LEU A 30 7.49 2.07 0.58
CA LEU A 30 8.57 1.60 1.46
C LEU A 30 9.93 1.60 0.76
N ASN A 31 9.98 1.10 -0.48
CA ASN A 31 11.21 0.96 -1.24
C ASN A 31 11.62 2.23 -2.00
N PHE A 32 10.75 3.23 -2.07
CA PHE A 32 11.02 4.49 -2.75
C PHE A 32 11.81 5.44 -1.84
N ARG A 33 13.08 5.09 -1.59
CA ARG A 33 14.02 5.84 -0.73
C ARG A 33 14.13 7.32 -1.07
N SER A 34 13.92 7.68 -2.33
CA SER A 34 13.94 9.07 -2.79
C SER A 34 12.95 9.97 -2.06
N LEU A 35 11.80 9.45 -1.59
CA LEU A 35 10.88 10.22 -0.76
C LEU A 35 11.54 10.66 0.54
N TYR A 36 12.15 9.72 1.26
CA TYR A 36 12.85 10.02 2.49
C TYR A 36 14.08 10.91 2.26
N TYR A 37 14.85 10.65 1.20
CA TYR A 37 16.02 11.48 0.89
C TYR A 37 15.68 12.94 0.57
N TYR A 38 14.52 13.17 -0.05
CA TYR A 38 13.98 14.51 -0.20
C TYR A 38 13.60 15.11 1.16
N ASP A 39 12.93 14.32 2.02
CA ASP A 39 12.50 14.75 3.34
C ASP A 39 13.64 15.05 4.32
N ILE A 40 14.83 14.47 4.14
CA ILE A 40 16.02 14.83 4.93
C ILE A 40 16.28 16.35 4.87
N ASP A 41 16.18 16.94 3.67
CA ASP A 41 16.37 18.37 3.46
C ASP A 41 15.08 19.15 3.77
N TYR A 42 13.94 18.73 3.19
CA TYR A 42 12.67 19.42 3.32
C TYR A 42 12.20 19.56 4.78
N LEU A 43 12.38 18.52 5.60
CA LEU A 43 12.06 18.51 7.04
C LEU A 43 13.24 18.92 7.92
N LYS A 44 14.41 19.25 7.34
CA LYS A 44 15.63 19.66 8.06
C LYS A 44 16.12 18.63 9.10
N ILE A 45 16.02 17.34 8.76
CA ILE A 45 16.32 16.21 9.66
C ILE A 45 17.76 16.24 10.17
N GLU A 46 18.73 16.68 9.35
CA GLU A 46 20.13 16.84 9.76
C GLU A 46 20.25 17.74 10.99
N SER A 47 19.59 18.90 10.96
CA SER A 47 19.62 19.87 12.07
C SER A 47 18.87 19.38 13.31
N MET A 48 17.78 18.62 13.14
CA MET A 48 16.97 18.11 14.25
C MET A 48 17.64 16.96 14.99
N SER A 49 18.39 16.12 14.27
CA SER A 49 19.03 14.92 14.81
C SER A 49 20.49 15.14 15.25
N ASN A 50 21.14 16.21 14.79
CA ASN A 50 22.58 16.45 14.92
C ASN A 50 23.43 15.32 14.31
N LEU A 51 22.92 14.63 13.29
CA LEU A 51 23.62 13.58 12.55
C LEU A 51 23.88 14.03 11.12
N SER A 52 25.03 13.66 10.56
CA SER A 52 25.32 13.97 9.15
C SER A 52 24.32 13.29 8.21
N ILE A 53 24.03 13.92 7.05
CA ILE A 53 23.16 13.32 6.01
C ILE A 53 23.56 11.88 5.66
N ASN A 54 24.86 11.59 5.56
CA ASN A 54 25.35 10.25 5.24
C ASN A 54 25.00 9.23 6.33
N GLU A 55 25.08 9.62 7.59
CA GLU A 55 24.72 8.77 8.72
C GLU A 55 23.21 8.53 8.79
N ILE A 56 22.40 9.57 8.55
CA ILE A 56 20.94 9.47 8.46
C ILE A 56 20.55 8.46 7.37
N LYS A 57 21.07 8.63 6.15
CA LYS A 57 20.80 7.72 5.03
C LYS A 57 21.21 6.29 5.34
N LYS A 58 22.39 6.08 5.94
CA LYS A 58 22.88 4.74 6.27
C LYS A 58 21.95 4.00 7.25
N ASN A 59 21.45 4.69 8.27
CA ASN A 59 20.50 4.09 9.23
C ASN A 59 19.13 3.85 8.59
N TYR A 60 18.62 4.79 7.79
CA TYR A 60 17.36 4.61 7.08
C TYR A 60 17.42 3.47 6.06
N ASP A 61 18.48 3.42 5.25
CA ASP A 61 18.67 2.39 4.24
C ASP A 61 18.72 1.00 4.87
N TYR A 62 19.40 0.88 6.01
CA TYR A 62 19.40 -0.35 6.82
C TYR A 62 17.99 -0.74 7.26
N VAL A 63 17.16 0.19 7.74
CA VAL A 63 15.77 -0.11 8.13
C VAL A 63 15.00 -0.65 6.92
N ILE A 64 15.12 -0.02 5.76
CA ILE A 64 14.44 -0.48 4.53
C ILE A 64 14.94 -1.86 4.10
N ASP A 65 16.25 -2.11 4.16
CA ASP A 65 16.83 -3.42 3.82
C ASP A 65 16.38 -4.50 4.82
N TYR A 66 16.39 -4.20 6.12
CA TYR A 66 15.92 -5.10 7.18
C TYR A 66 14.44 -5.50 6.97
N LEU A 67 13.59 -4.55 6.60
CA LEU A 67 12.16 -4.80 6.34
C LEU A 67 11.92 -5.63 5.08
N ASN A 68 12.88 -5.71 4.15
CA ASN A 68 12.79 -6.52 2.93
C ASN A 68 13.60 -7.83 2.99
N GLU A 69 14.42 -8.05 4.02
CA GLU A 69 15.24 -9.26 4.16
C GLU A 69 14.38 -10.48 4.49
N ASP A 70 14.48 -11.59 3.74
CA ASP A 70 13.69 -12.79 4.01
C ASP A 70 14.12 -13.53 5.29
N LYS A 71 15.36 -13.32 5.71
CA LYS A 71 15.93 -13.96 6.90
C LYS A 71 15.54 -13.22 8.18
N ASN A 72 15.31 -14.00 9.23
CA ASN A 72 15.20 -13.49 10.59
C ASN A 72 16.59 -13.09 11.10
N ILE A 73 17.05 -11.90 10.71
CA ILE A 73 18.26 -11.29 11.24
C ILE A 73 17.94 -10.47 12.49
N GLU A 74 18.94 -10.31 13.36
CA GLU A 74 18.84 -9.38 14.49
C GLU A 74 18.79 -7.94 13.98
N PHE A 75 17.86 -7.14 14.51
CA PHE A 75 17.78 -5.71 14.19
C PHE A 75 18.89 -4.97 14.92
N LYS A 76 19.80 -4.35 14.17
CA LYS A 76 20.93 -3.59 14.70
C LYS A 76 21.31 -2.48 13.73
N LEU A 77 20.99 -1.25 14.12
CA LEU A 77 21.31 -0.06 13.34
C LEU A 77 22.84 0.11 13.17
N PRO A 78 23.30 0.66 12.03
CA PRO A 78 24.72 0.83 11.74
C PRO A 78 25.50 1.75 12.69
N SER A 79 24.87 2.81 13.20
CA SER A 79 25.53 3.78 14.10
C SER A 79 24.70 4.20 15.31
N LEU A 80 23.38 4.03 15.27
CA LEU A 80 22.50 4.40 16.37
C LEU A 80 22.28 3.23 17.34
N PRO A 81 22.22 3.47 18.66
CA PRO A 81 21.78 2.46 19.60
C PRO A 81 20.29 2.14 19.39
N SER A 82 19.86 1.00 19.92
CA SER A 82 18.45 0.64 20.01
C SER A 82 18.20 -0.04 21.35
N SER A 83 17.14 0.37 22.04
CA SER A 83 16.69 -0.29 23.24
C SER A 83 16.12 -1.67 22.90
N LYS A 84 15.93 -2.50 23.93
CA LYS A 84 15.22 -3.79 23.77
C LYS A 84 13.81 -3.60 23.19
N TYR A 85 13.13 -2.50 23.55
CA TYR A 85 11.78 -2.21 23.07
C TYR A 85 11.80 -1.72 21.62
N GLY A 86 12.75 -0.87 21.24
CA GLY A 86 12.97 -0.45 19.86
C GLY A 86 13.23 -1.63 18.91
N VAL A 87 14.11 -2.54 19.31
CA VAL A 87 14.39 -3.79 18.56
C VAL A 87 13.12 -4.62 18.38
N VAL A 88 12.29 -4.77 19.43
CA VAL A 88 11.03 -5.51 19.34
C VAL A 88 10.06 -4.81 18.39
N HIS A 89 9.93 -3.48 18.47
CA HIS A 89 9.03 -2.73 17.59
C HIS A 89 9.40 -2.91 16.11
N PHE A 90 10.67 -2.73 15.73
CA PHE A 90 11.09 -2.93 14.33
C PHE A 90 10.89 -4.37 13.85
N LYS A 91 11.04 -5.36 14.73
CA LYS A 91 10.70 -6.76 14.43
C LYS A 91 9.19 -6.95 14.20
N GLU A 92 8.34 -6.29 14.98
CA GLU A 92 6.88 -6.32 14.75
C GLU A 92 6.52 -5.67 13.41
N VAL A 93 7.13 -4.53 13.06
CA VAL A 93 6.97 -3.88 11.75
C VAL A 93 7.40 -4.81 10.62
N LYS A 94 8.54 -5.51 10.77
CA LYS A 94 8.99 -6.51 9.80
C LYS A 94 7.95 -7.63 9.61
N ASN A 95 7.43 -8.19 10.70
CA ASN A 95 6.43 -9.25 10.62
C ASN A 95 5.16 -8.80 9.87
N ILE A 96 4.78 -7.52 9.99
CA ILE A 96 3.67 -6.94 9.22
C ILE A 96 4.01 -6.96 7.73
N PHE A 97 5.19 -6.50 7.32
CA PHE A 97 5.60 -6.52 5.91
C PHE A 97 5.73 -7.95 5.35
N ASP A 98 6.28 -8.89 6.11
CA ASP A 98 6.34 -10.31 5.72
C ASP A 98 4.93 -10.91 5.53
N LEU A 99 3.96 -10.49 6.36
CA LEU A 99 2.56 -10.88 6.20
C LEU A 99 1.92 -10.25 4.95
N LEU A 100 2.24 -8.99 4.66
CA LEU A 100 1.79 -8.32 3.44
C LEU A 100 2.33 -9.02 2.18
N ASP A 101 3.58 -9.48 2.19
CA ASP A 101 4.16 -10.22 1.06
C ASP A 101 3.46 -11.57 0.85
N LYS A 102 3.15 -12.31 1.93
CA LYS A 102 2.34 -13.54 1.86
C LYS A 102 0.92 -13.26 1.34
N LEU A 103 0.29 -12.19 1.83
CA LEU A 103 -1.05 -11.78 1.40
C LEU A 103 -1.06 -11.43 -0.09
N LEU A 104 -0.02 -10.75 -0.60
CA LEU A 104 0.14 -10.41 -2.01
C LEU A 104 0.17 -11.68 -2.88
N VAL A 105 0.98 -12.67 -2.52
CA VAL A 105 1.07 -13.95 -3.23
C VAL A 105 -0.28 -14.68 -3.24
N ILE A 106 -0.96 -14.77 -2.09
CA ILE A 106 -2.28 -15.40 -1.98
C ILE A 106 -3.30 -14.68 -2.87
N CYS A 107 -3.33 -13.34 -2.86
CA CYS A 107 -4.25 -12.56 -3.69
C CYS A 107 -3.96 -12.74 -5.18
N ILE A 108 -2.69 -12.86 -5.60
CA ILE A 108 -2.33 -13.15 -6.98
C ILE A 108 -2.85 -14.53 -7.39
N ILE A 109 -2.66 -15.56 -6.57
CA ILE A 109 -3.15 -16.92 -6.83
C ILE A 109 -4.68 -16.92 -6.97
N ILE A 110 -5.39 -16.31 -6.02
CA ILE A 110 -6.86 -16.20 -6.07
C ILE A 110 -7.30 -15.46 -7.34
N SER A 111 -6.58 -14.40 -7.73
CA SER A 111 -6.92 -13.63 -8.92
C SER A 111 -6.75 -14.45 -10.20
N VAL A 112 -5.64 -15.18 -10.32
CA VAL A 112 -5.35 -16.07 -11.46
C VAL A 112 -6.42 -17.16 -11.56
N ILE A 113 -6.70 -17.87 -10.47
CA ILE A 113 -7.74 -18.93 -10.44
C ILE A 113 -9.10 -18.34 -10.82
N SER A 114 -9.49 -17.21 -10.22
CA SER A 114 -10.79 -16.59 -10.48
C SER A 114 -10.94 -16.17 -11.94
N ILE A 115 -9.90 -15.64 -12.58
CA ILE A 115 -9.90 -15.24 -14.00
C ILE A 115 -10.17 -16.42 -14.93
N PHE A 116 -9.68 -17.62 -14.61
CA PHE A 116 -9.92 -18.82 -15.42
C PHE A 116 -11.30 -19.45 -15.17
N LEU A 117 -11.90 -19.23 -14.01
CA LEU A 117 -13.17 -19.84 -13.62
C LEU A 117 -14.40 -19.00 -13.99
N ILE A 118 -14.27 -17.67 -14.07
CA ILE A 118 -15.39 -16.78 -14.37
C ILE A 118 -15.52 -16.49 -15.86
N GLU A 119 -16.76 -16.25 -16.29
CA GLU A 119 -17.00 -15.56 -17.56
C GLU A 119 -16.50 -14.11 -17.42
N LYS A 120 -15.67 -13.67 -18.37
CA LYS A 120 -15.10 -12.32 -18.37
C LYS A 120 -16.23 -11.30 -18.33
N ASN A 121 -16.31 -10.54 -17.25
CA ASN A 121 -17.28 -9.47 -17.09
C ASN A 121 -16.57 -8.18 -16.74
N ILE A 122 -16.67 -7.21 -17.63
CA ILE A 122 -16.03 -5.91 -17.50
C ILE A 122 -16.50 -5.11 -16.29
N LEU A 123 -17.69 -5.43 -15.73
CA LEU A 123 -18.21 -4.83 -14.51
C LEU A 123 -17.30 -5.04 -13.30
N ILE A 124 -16.43 -6.05 -13.30
CA ILE A 124 -15.43 -6.27 -12.26
C ILE A 124 -14.52 -5.05 -12.12
N LEU A 125 -14.10 -4.43 -13.23
CA LEU A 125 -13.30 -3.19 -13.21
C LEU A 125 -14.05 -2.03 -12.55
N LYS A 126 -15.37 -1.95 -12.75
CA LYS A 126 -16.24 -0.96 -12.09
C LYS A 126 -16.35 -1.20 -10.58
N HIS A 127 -16.48 -2.45 -10.14
CA HIS A 127 -16.57 -2.77 -8.71
C HIS A 127 -15.25 -2.52 -7.98
N VAL A 128 -14.14 -2.99 -8.56
CA VAL A 128 -12.78 -2.78 -8.02
C VAL A 128 -12.47 -1.28 -7.92
N SER A 129 -12.68 -0.51 -8.98
CA SER A 129 -12.44 0.94 -8.95
C SER A 129 -13.29 1.66 -7.91
N THR A 130 -14.57 1.29 -7.75
CA THR A 130 -15.44 1.92 -6.74
C THR A 130 -14.97 1.63 -5.32
N ALA A 131 -14.61 0.38 -5.01
CA ALA A 131 -14.08 -0.01 -3.70
C ALA A 131 -12.74 0.67 -3.38
N LEU A 132 -11.83 0.74 -4.37
CA LEU A 132 -10.54 1.40 -4.27
C LEU A 132 -10.61 2.93 -4.23
N PHE A 133 -11.77 3.53 -4.48
CA PHE A 133 -11.92 4.98 -4.41
C PHE A 133 -12.48 5.41 -3.05
N ALA A 134 -13.54 4.77 -2.56
CA ALA A 134 -14.25 5.23 -1.38
C ALA A 134 -13.46 5.07 -0.07
N ILE A 135 -12.89 3.88 0.17
CA ILE A 135 -12.17 3.60 1.44
C ILE A 135 -10.91 4.47 1.57
N PRO A 136 -10.02 4.54 0.54
CA PRO A 136 -8.83 5.38 0.62
C PRO A 136 -9.13 6.87 0.79
N LEU A 137 -10.24 7.38 0.25
CA LEU A 137 -10.64 8.77 0.46
C LEU A 137 -11.06 9.06 1.91
N ILE A 138 -11.75 8.12 2.55
CA ILE A 138 -12.11 8.26 3.98
C ILE A 138 -10.85 8.26 4.84
N ILE A 139 -9.92 7.33 4.56
CA ILE A 139 -8.64 7.26 5.25
C ILE A 139 -7.84 8.55 5.02
N MET A 140 -7.76 9.03 3.77
CA MET A 140 -7.12 10.31 3.45
C MET A 140 -7.72 11.45 4.27
N GLY A 141 -9.05 11.56 4.32
CA GLY A 141 -9.74 12.57 5.11
C GLY A 141 -9.35 12.54 6.59
N ALA A 142 -9.30 11.35 7.21
CA ALA A 142 -8.89 11.20 8.61
C ALA A 142 -7.44 11.68 8.84
N PHE A 143 -6.51 11.26 7.98
CA PHE A 143 -5.10 11.65 8.06
C PHE A 143 -4.89 13.16 7.84
N LEU A 144 -5.67 13.80 6.96
CA LEU A 144 -5.60 15.23 6.69
C LEU A 144 -6.22 16.09 7.81
N ILE A 145 -7.24 15.59 8.52
CA ILE A 145 -7.90 16.33 9.61
C ILE A 145 -7.04 16.33 10.87
N ASN A 146 -6.51 15.17 11.26
CA ASN A 146 -5.66 15.04 12.43
C ASN A 146 -4.68 13.87 12.24
N PHE A 147 -3.48 14.20 11.80
CA PHE A 147 -2.45 13.21 11.54
C PHE A 147 -1.97 12.54 12.83
N ASP A 148 -1.69 13.30 13.89
CA ASP A 148 -1.17 12.76 15.17
C ASP A 148 -2.11 11.70 15.78
N ALA A 149 -3.41 11.99 15.80
CA ALA A 149 -4.42 11.06 16.28
C ALA A 149 -4.53 9.83 15.37
N SER A 150 -4.50 10.03 14.05
CA SER A 150 -4.54 8.94 13.07
C SER A 150 -3.32 8.03 13.18
N PHE A 151 -2.13 8.61 13.36
CA PHE A 151 -0.86 7.91 13.57
C PHE A 151 -0.89 7.10 14.86
N THR A 152 -1.39 7.69 15.95
CA THR A 152 -1.56 6.99 17.24
C THR A 152 -2.55 5.82 17.13
N ILE A 153 -3.70 6.04 16.48
CA ILE A 153 -4.71 4.98 16.28
C ILE A 153 -4.14 3.85 15.43
N PHE A 154 -3.41 4.17 14.36
CA PHE A 154 -2.72 3.18 13.54
C PHE A 154 -1.83 2.28 14.40
N HIS A 155 -0.98 2.86 15.25
CA HIS A 155 -0.10 2.08 16.13
C HIS A 155 -0.90 1.18 17.09
N LYS A 156 -1.98 1.68 17.68
CA LYS A 156 -2.83 0.88 18.59
C LYS A 156 -3.60 -0.25 17.89
N VAL A 157 -3.84 -0.14 16.58
CA VAL A 157 -4.46 -1.19 15.78
C VAL A 157 -3.47 -2.34 15.54
N PHE A 158 -2.23 -2.02 15.21
CA PHE A 158 -1.21 -3.01 14.82
C PHE A 158 -0.37 -3.55 15.98
N PHE A 159 -0.16 -2.76 17.03
CA PHE A 159 0.68 -3.11 18.18
C PHE A 159 -0.17 -3.23 19.45
N ARG A 160 0.14 -4.24 20.27
CA ARG A 160 -0.53 -4.50 21.56
C ARG A 160 0.27 -4.01 22.77
N ASN A 161 1.31 -3.23 22.51
CA ASN A 161 2.25 -2.69 23.48
C ASN A 161 2.56 -1.23 23.10
N ASP A 162 3.28 -0.52 23.96
CA ASP A 162 3.69 0.87 23.75
C ASP A 162 5.15 1.02 23.28
N TYR A 163 5.77 -0.06 22.78
CA TYR A 163 7.18 -0.05 22.37
C TYR A 163 7.47 0.82 21.13
N TRP A 164 6.43 1.26 20.43
CA TRP A 164 6.50 2.24 19.35
C TRP A 164 6.67 3.68 19.86
N ILE A 165 6.49 3.92 21.17
CA ILE A 165 6.76 5.22 21.80
C ILE A 165 8.24 5.25 22.22
N PHE A 166 9.07 5.78 21.35
CA PHE A 166 10.53 5.84 21.55
C PHE A 166 10.94 6.97 22.49
N ASP A 167 11.89 6.67 23.39
CA ASP A 167 12.64 7.67 24.13
C ASP A 167 13.90 8.03 23.32
N PRO A 168 14.08 9.29 22.89
CA PRO A 168 15.24 9.71 22.09
C PRO A 168 16.60 9.40 22.71
N ASN A 169 16.70 9.23 24.04
CA ASN A 169 17.95 8.89 24.72
C ASN A 169 18.37 7.42 24.51
N TYR A 170 17.40 6.53 24.32
CA TYR A 170 17.64 5.10 24.14
C TYR A 170 17.42 4.62 22.69
N ASP A 171 16.51 5.29 21.98
CA ASP A 171 16.09 5.00 20.61
C ASP A 171 16.15 6.28 19.74
N PRO A 172 17.35 6.85 19.49
CA PRO A 172 17.53 8.11 18.77
C PRO A 172 17.10 8.06 17.30
N ILE A 173 16.78 6.87 16.78
CA ILE A 173 16.18 6.67 15.46
C ILE A 173 14.89 7.49 15.27
N ILE A 174 14.16 7.78 16.36
CA ILE A 174 12.97 8.65 16.31
C ILE A 174 13.29 10.07 15.79
N ASN A 175 14.50 10.56 16.04
CA ASN A 175 14.92 11.90 15.61
C ASN A 175 15.20 11.96 14.11
N ILE A 176 15.36 10.82 13.43
CA ILE A 176 15.52 10.75 11.97
C ILE A 176 14.26 10.22 11.27
N LEU A 177 13.26 9.74 12.00
CA LEU A 177 11.98 9.29 11.47
C LEU A 177 10.85 10.17 12.04
N PRO A 178 10.82 11.47 11.71
CA PRO A 178 9.76 12.36 12.18
C PRO A 178 8.41 11.92 11.63
N GLN A 179 7.34 12.18 12.38
CA GLN A 179 6.00 11.74 12.02
C GLN A 179 5.56 12.30 10.65
N GLU A 180 6.02 13.50 10.28
CA GLU A 180 5.76 14.19 9.02
C GLU A 180 6.25 13.39 7.80
N PHE A 181 7.35 12.64 7.94
CA PHE A 181 7.78 11.72 6.89
C PHE A 181 6.73 10.62 6.64
N PHE A 182 6.17 10.05 7.71
CA PHE A 182 5.11 9.05 7.58
C PHE A 182 3.82 9.64 7.01
N PHE A 183 3.54 10.93 7.25
CA PHE A 183 2.45 11.63 6.59
C PHE A 183 2.66 11.70 5.08
N HIS A 184 3.85 12.10 4.62
CA HIS A 184 4.19 12.10 3.19
C HIS A 184 4.11 10.70 2.58
N ALA A 185 4.56 9.66 3.30
CA ALA A 185 4.47 8.28 2.86
C ALA A 185 3.00 7.82 2.69
N VAL A 186 2.12 8.14 3.65
CA VAL A 186 0.69 7.82 3.54
C VAL A 186 0.03 8.58 2.39
N ILE A 187 0.37 9.86 2.18
CA ILE A 187 -0.09 10.62 1.02
C ILE A 187 0.33 9.94 -0.29
N LEU A 188 1.58 9.49 -0.40
CA LEU A 188 2.07 8.81 -1.61
C LEU A 188 1.31 7.50 -1.87
N ILE A 189 1.12 6.67 -0.84
CA ILE A 189 0.36 5.41 -0.96
C ILE A 189 -1.06 5.69 -1.45
N LEU A 190 -1.78 6.60 -0.79
CA LEU A 190 -3.16 6.91 -1.12
C LEU A 190 -3.29 7.57 -2.50
N SER A 191 -2.32 8.41 -2.88
CA SER A 191 -2.27 9.02 -4.22
C SER A 191 -2.11 7.95 -5.32
N ILE A 192 -1.20 6.99 -5.14
CA ILE A 192 -1.03 5.87 -6.07
C ILE A 192 -2.33 5.06 -6.19
N VAL A 193 -2.96 4.72 -5.07
CA VAL A 193 -4.21 3.94 -5.06
C VAL A 193 -5.34 4.69 -5.78
N ILE A 194 -5.50 5.99 -5.54
CA ILE A 194 -6.51 6.82 -6.20
C ILE A 194 -6.22 6.91 -7.71
N LEU A 195 -4.96 7.14 -8.11
CA LEU A 195 -4.57 7.21 -9.52
C LEU A 195 -4.87 5.89 -10.25
N VAL A 196 -4.51 4.74 -9.66
CA VAL A 196 -4.82 3.42 -10.21
C VAL A 196 -6.34 3.21 -10.30
N SER A 197 -7.10 3.63 -9.28
CA SER A 197 -8.57 3.57 -9.32
C SER A 197 -9.17 4.38 -10.47
N ILE A 198 -8.69 5.61 -10.69
CA ILE A 198 -9.10 6.45 -11.82
C ILE A 198 -8.76 5.79 -13.15
N LEU A 199 -7.55 5.24 -13.29
CA LEU A 199 -7.13 4.53 -14.51
C LEU A 199 -8.03 3.32 -14.79
N LEU A 200 -8.34 2.50 -13.78
CA LEU A 200 -9.25 1.37 -13.92
C LEU A 200 -10.66 1.81 -14.35
N ARG A 201 -11.15 2.94 -13.81
CA ARG A 201 -12.42 3.53 -14.21
C ARG A 201 -12.41 3.99 -15.68
N ILE A 202 -11.34 4.64 -16.13
CA ILE A 202 -11.18 5.07 -17.53
C ILE A 202 -11.15 3.86 -18.47
N ILE A 203 -10.39 2.81 -18.12
CA ILE A 203 -10.30 1.57 -18.89
C ILE A 203 -11.68 0.91 -19.00
N TYR A 204 -12.42 0.83 -17.89
CA TYR A 204 -13.79 0.32 -17.86
C TYR A 204 -14.69 1.06 -18.88
N PHE A 205 -14.69 2.40 -18.86
CA PHE A 205 -15.51 3.18 -19.79
C PHE A 205 -15.14 2.97 -21.26
N LYS A 206 -13.83 2.91 -21.57
CA LYS A 206 -13.36 2.69 -22.94
C LYS A 206 -13.78 1.33 -23.49
N LEU A 207 -13.60 0.28 -22.69
CA LEU A 207 -13.93 -1.07 -23.12
C LEU A 207 -15.46 -1.30 -23.19
N ASN A 208 -16.24 -0.75 -22.25
CA ASN A 208 -17.70 -0.83 -22.27
C ASN A 208 -18.30 -0.12 -23.50
N LYS A 209 -17.73 1.02 -23.91
CA LYS A 209 -18.10 1.69 -25.16
C LYS A 209 -17.79 0.83 -26.39
N LYS A 210 -16.65 0.15 -26.39
CA LYS A 210 -16.21 -0.71 -27.50
C LYS A 210 -17.13 -1.93 -27.67
N GLU A 211 -17.53 -2.55 -26.56
CA GLU A 211 -18.52 -3.64 -26.55
C GLU A 211 -19.87 -3.16 -27.12
N ALA A 212 -20.38 -2.01 -26.67
CA ALA A 212 -21.64 -1.45 -27.19
C ALA A 212 -21.62 -1.22 -28.71
N VAL A 213 -20.54 -0.64 -29.25
CA VAL A 213 -20.38 -0.42 -30.71
C VAL A 213 -20.31 -1.75 -31.47
N SER A 214 -19.59 -2.75 -30.94
CA SER A 214 -19.47 -4.05 -31.61
C SER A 214 -20.82 -4.79 -31.71
N VAL A 215 -21.66 -4.65 -30.68
CA VAL A 215 -23.01 -5.21 -30.65
C VAL A 215 -23.89 -4.51 -31.69
N GLU A 216 -23.88 -3.18 -31.74
CA GLU A 216 -24.66 -2.38 -32.70
C GLU A 216 -24.33 -2.72 -34.17
N VAL A 217 -23.04 -2.83 -34.52
CA VAL A 217 -22.59 -3.24 -35.87
C VAL A 217 -23.05 -4.65 -36.22
N SER A 218 -23.00 -5.60 -35.26
CA SER A 218 -23.46 -6.98 -35.49
C SER A 218 -24.97 -7.06 -35.75
N PHE A 219 -25.77 -6.24 -35.07
CA PHE A 219 -27.22 -6.14 -35.30
C PHE A 219 -27.55 -5.54 -36.66
N GLN A 220 -26.85 -4.47 -37.07
CA GLN A 220 -27.04 -3.86 -38.39
C GLN A 220 -26.72 -4.85 -39.52
N ASN A 221 -25.58 -5.55 -39.45
CA ASN A 221 -25.19 -6.53 -40.47
C ASN A 221 -26.18 -7.70 -40.60
N LYS A 222 -26.80 -8.12 -39.50
CA LYS A 222 -27.79 -9.21 -39.53
C LYS A 222 -29.11 -8.79 -40.17
N ASN A 223 -29.52 -7.52 -40.01
CA ASN A 223 -30.73 -6.98 -40.62
C ASN A 223 -30.56 -6.67 -42.11
N LEU A 224 -29.34 -6.44 -42.59
CA LEU A 224 -29.02 -6.24 -44.02
C LEU A 224 -28.99 -7.54 -44.84
N GLN A 225 -29.04 -8.71 -44.19
CA GLN A 225 -29.00 -10.03 -44.82
C GLN A 225 -30.38 -10.72 -44.90
N LEU A 226 -31.45 -10.01 -44.50
CA LEU A 226 -32.85 -10.44 -44.58
C LEU A 226 -33.60 -9.60 -45.62
#